data_AF-A0A821AZV2-F1
#
_entry.id   AF-A0A821AZV2-F1
#
_cell.length_a   1.000
_cell.length_b   1.000
_cell.length_c   1.000
_cell.angle_alpha   90.00
_cell.angle_beta   90.00
_cell.angle_gamma   90.00
#
_symmetry.space_group_name_H-M   'P 1'
#
loop_
_entity.id
_entity.type
_entity.pdbx_description
1 polymer ?
#
loop_
_entity_poly.entity_id
_entity_poly.type
_entity_poly.pdbx_seq_one_letter_code
_entity_poly.pdbx_strand_id
1 'polypeptide(L)'
;MISNIEDRLDAIHYAFTKYPSKTDIHAYILNIKEKVIDQDPLLRSDKAFVAVLKDLIRKTMKKAQKIDPIYGDPKFFIETLQRAEGITFPEEAFRFSMSPDTQKTISNEAQRYEMSIRCAAKHKNIDLVKYYLDILKVLKDLTKEGFVKDAYEKCLRFISENIEESCSVVKEKFARAFESQDGLREGDVREYKTFLEYIQAIQKPLGGHLESGLVSPTALIQNIHTELQKRRQNLAEKHLSSSSVQIYLGNLRMLKNSFPELELEYRKSCKDFEDRFDVLVESAREPILANEFSRAAEIILVIYKSSHVLKVHLKQIEKLISEMDTIRKIPEIEGRTSGAYYRTVENVRGYMQQLQKDTEQLLVDIDKKSGSINYSHLARSLSRLKNAEWINRVSPGTFETLMRRITEELIENAQ
;
A
#
# COMPACT_ATOMS: atom_id res chain seq x y z
N MET A 1 49.40 12.13 -14.61
CA MET A 1 50.05 10.94 -14.01
C MET A 1 51.03 11.41 -12.93
N ILE A 2 51.53 10.54 -12.06
CA ILE A 2 52.48 10.91 -10.99
C ILE A 2 53.91 10.85 -11.54
N SER A 3 54.81 11.69 -11.01
CA SER A 3 56.16 11.96 -11.53
C SER A 3 57.15 10.78 -11.51
N ASN A 4 56.81 9.66 -10.85
CA ASN A 4 57.65 8.46 -10.73
C ASN A 4 57.13 7.26 -11.56
N ILE A 5 56.23 7.50 -12.52
CA ILE A 5 55.66 6.41 -13.33
C ILE A 5 56.72 5.69 -14.18
N GLU A 6 57.81 6.39 -14.53
CA GLU A 6 58.92 5.88 -15.34
C GLU A 6 59.57 4.64 -14.72
N ASP A 7 59.75 4.63 -13.39
CA ASP A 7 60.33 3.50 -12.63
C ASP A 7 59.39 2.30 -12.53
N ARG A 8 58.11 2.49 -12.90
CA ARG A 8 57.04 1.49 -12.74
C ARG A 8 56.54 0.95 -14.07
N LEU A 9 57.10 1.39 -15.20
CA LEU A 9 56.59 1.07 -16.54
C LEU A 9 56.60 -0.44 -16.83
N ASP A 10 57.61 -1.19 -16.37
CA ASP A 10 57.68 -2.63 -16.64
C ASP A 10 56.55 -3.43 -15.97
N ALA A 11 55.98 -2.92 -14.87
CA ALA A 11 54.81 -3.50 -14.21
C ALA A 11 53.49 -3.25 -14.95
N ILE A 12 53.44 -2.30 -15.90
CA ILE A 12 52.20 -1.90 -16.58
C ILE A 12 51.92 -2.83 -17.77
N HIS A 13 50.71 -3.39 -17.85
CA HIS A 13 50.26 -4.16 -19.02
C HIS A 13 49.12 -3.44 -19.75
N TYR A 14 49.15 -3.49 -21.08
CA TYR A 14 48.18 -2.81 -21.92
C TYR A 14 47.32 -3.82 -22.69
N ALA A 15 46.03 -3.84 -22.39
CA ALA A 15 45.04 -4.68 -23.03
C ALA A 15 44.01 -3.86 -23.80
N PHE A 16 43.64 -4.32 -24.98
CA PHE A 16 42.79 -3.59 -25.92
C PHE A 16 41.48 -4.36 -26.17
N THR A 17 40.36 -3.81 -25.72
CA THR A 17 39.05 -4.50 -25.73
C THR A 17 38.08 -4.06 -26.82
N LYS A 18 38.34 -2.93 -27.50
CA LYS A 18 37.42 -2.32 -28.47
C LYS A 18 37.87 -2.43 -29.93
N TYR A 19 38.89 -3.24 -30.23
CA TYR A 19 39.51 -3.27 -31.55
C TYR A 19 39.32 -4.63 -32.24
N PRO A 20 38.83 -4.65 -33.50
CA PRO A 20 38.76 -5.87 -34.30
C PRO A 20 40.11 -6.60 -34.38
N SER A 21 40.07 -7.90 -34.63
CA SER A 21 41.26 -8.75 -34.80
C SER A 21 42.24 -8.20 -35.85
N LYS A 22 41.73 -7.50 -36.89
CA LYS A 22 42.53 -6.94 -38.00
C LYS A 22 43.19 -5.59 -37.75
N THR A 23 42.83 -4.85 -36.70
CA THR A 23 43.41 -3.49 -36.49
C THR A 23 44.87 -3.57 -36.06
N ASP A 24 45.77 -2.88 -36.75
CA ASP A 24 47.14 -2.69 -36.27
C ASP A 24 47.15 -1.63 -35.16
N ILE A 25 47.19 -2.09 -33.91
CA ILE A 25 47.18 -1.24 -32.73
C ILE A 25 48.48 -0.42 -32.63
N HIS A 26 49.60 -0.98 -33.04
CA HIS A 26 50.88 -0.30 -32.97
C HIS A 26 50.90 0.89 -33.92
N ALA A 27 50.53 0.67 -35.19
CA ALA A 27 50.39 1.73 -36.18
C ALA A 27 49.36 2.79 -35.76
N TYR A 28 48.25 2.37 -35.16
CA TYR A 28 47.22 3.29 -34.66
C TYR A 28 47.75 4.23 -33.57
N ILE A 29 48.48 3.70 -32.58
CA ILE A 29 49.03 4.49 -31.47
C ILE A 29 50.15 5.42 -31.95
N LEU A 30 51.00 4.96 -32.88
CA LEU A 30 52.00 5.82 -33.52
C LEU A 30 51.35 7.01 -34.23
N ASN A 31 50.29 6.76 -34.99
CA ASN A 31 49.55 7.82 -35.67
C ASN A 31 48.89 8.80 -34.68
N ILE A 32 48.40 8.35 -33.51
CA ILE A 32 47.93 9.24 -32.45
C ILE A 32 49.07 10.10 -31.91
N LYS A 33 50.23 9.50 -31.64
CA LYS A 33 51.41 10.24 -31.17
C LYS A 33 51.76 11.37 -32.12
N GLU A 34 51.89 11.08 -33.41
CA GLU A 34 52.35 12.03 -34.42
C GLU A 34 51.32 13.14 -34.72
N LYS A 35 50.03 12.78 -34.80
CA LYS A 35 48.98 13.72 -35.24
C LYS A 35 48.31 14.49 -34.13
N VAL A 36 48.30 13.96 -32.90
CA VAL A 36 47.61 14.58 -31.77
C VAL A 36 48.63 15.04 -30.73
N ILE A 37 49.49 14.14 -30.26
CA ILE A 37 50.31 14.41 -29.07
C ILE A 37 51.50 15.31 -29.39
N ASP A 38 52.21 15.05 -30.49
CA ASP A 38 53.36 15.87 -30.90
C ASP A 38 52.95 17.29 -31.34
N GLN A 39 51.66 17.47 -31.70
CA GLN A 39 51.06 18.75 -32.09
C GLN A 39 50.49 19.54 -30.90
N ASP A 40 50.33 18.93 -29.73
CA ASP A 40 49.79 19.57 -28.52
C ASP A 40 50.92 19.86 -27.52
N PRO A 41 51.30 21.14 -27.31
CA PRO A 41 52.36 21.52 -26.39
C PRO A 41 52.14 21.10 -24.93
N LEU A 42 50.88 21.01 -24.49
CA LEU A 42 50.53 20.61 -23.12
C LEU A 42 50.75 19.10 -22.95
N LEU A 43 50.29 18.29 -23.90
CA LEU A 43 50.51 16.84 -23.84
C LEU A 43 51.99 16.48 -24.01
N ARG A 44 52.71 17.19 -24.89
CA ARG A 44 54.14 16.96 -25.12
C ARG A 44 55.01 17.31 -23.92
N SER A 45 54.58 18.25 -23.08
CA SER A 45 55.31 18.67 -21.89
C SER A 45 55.03 17.80 -20.65
N ASP A 46 53.97 16.99 -20.65
CA ASP A 46 53.71 15.99 -19.61
C ASP A 46 54.64 14.78 -19.76
N LYS A 47 55.78 14.80 -19.05
CA LYS A 47 56.79 13.73 -19.08
C LYS A 47 56.23 12.36 -18.74
N ALA A 48 55.36 12.28 -17.74
CA ALA A 48 54.79 11.03 -17.26
C ALA A 48 53.86 10.41 -18.31
N PHE A 49 53.00 11.23 -18.93
CA PHE A 49 52.16 10.80 -20.05
C PHE A 49 53.00 10.34 -21.25
N VAL A 50 54.01 11.11 -21.64
CA VAL A 50 54.91 10.76 -22.76
C VAL A 50 55.67 9.46 -22.49
N ALA A 51 56.10 9.22 -21.25
CA ALA A 51 56.77 7.98 -20.85
C ALA A 51 55.86 6.76 -21.01
N VAL A 52 54.61 6.84 -20.52
CA VAL A 52 53.61 5.77 -20.67
C VAL A 52 53.28 5.53 -22.14
N LEU A 53 53.13 6.59 -22.96
CA LEU A 53 52.89 6.44 -24.39
C LEU A 53 54.05 5.73 -25.10
N LYS A 54 55.30 6.07 -24.76
CA LYS A 54 56.48 5.40 -25.32
C LYS A 54 56.52 3.92 -24.93
N ASP A 55 56.20 3.61 -23.68
CA ASP A 55 56.13 2.22 -23.21
C ASP A 55 55.01 1.43 -23.91
N LEU A 56 53.84 2.04 -24.09
CA LEU A 56 52.72 1.49 -24.85
C LEU A 56 53.11 1.16 -26.29
N ILE A 57 53.80 2.07 -26.98
CA ILE A 57 54.32 1.87 -28.35
C ILE A 57 55.33 0.72 -28.36
N ARG A 58 56.28 0.71 -27.41
CA ARG A 58 57.29 -0.35 -27.26
C ARG A 58 56.65 -1.73 -27.09
N LYS A 59 55.69 -1.85 -26.16
CA LYS A 59 55.03 -3.14 -25.85
C LYS A 59 54.10 -3.62 -26.96
N THR A 60 53.50 -2.71 -27.73
CA THR A 60 52.66 -3.08 -28.88
C THR A 60 53.45 -3.49 -30.12
N MET A 61 54.73 -3.12 -30.23
CA MET A 61 55.59 -3.41 -31.39
C MET A 61 55.73 -4.90 -31.70
N LYS A 62 55.83 -5.76 -30.68
CA LYS A 62 55.93 -7.22 -30.87
C LYS A 62 54.56 -7.83 -31.17
N LYS A 63 53.60 -7.57 -30.29
CA LYS A 63 52.21 -8.07 -30.39
C LYS A 63 51.33 -7.30 -29.41
N ALA A 64 50.34 -6.57 -29.92
CA ALA A 64 49.33 -5.96 -29.06
C ALA A 64 48.42 -7.03 -28.43
N GLN A 65 48.18 -6.93 -27.12
CA GLN A 65 47.26 -7.81 -26.42
C GLN A 65 45.81 -7.35 -26.62
N LYS A 66 45.13 -7.99 -27.57
CA LYS A 66 43.69 -7.77 -27.79
C LYS A 66 42.89 -8.78 -26.97
N ILE A 67 41.84 -8.31 -26.31
CA ILE A 67 40.95 -9.14 -25.50
C ILE A 67 39.53 -8.91 -25.99
N ASP A 68 38.83 -9.98 -26.33
CA ASP A 68 37.38 -9.90 -26.52
C ASP A 68 36.72 -10.22 -25.16
N PRO A 69 36.07 -9.25 -24.49
CA PRO A 69 35.48 -9.46 -23.18
C PRO A 69 34.23 -10.34 -23.20
N ILE A 70 33.65 -10.63 -24.38
CA ILE A 70 32.43 -11.43 -24.53
C ILE A 70 32.76 -12.84 -24.99
N TYR A 71 33.63 -12.98 -26.00
CA TYR A 71 33.89 -14.26 -26.67
C TYR A 71 35.33 -14.74 -26.58
N GLY A 72 36.25 -13.95 -26.01
CA GLY A 72 37.66 -14.29 -25.93
C GLY A 72 37.99 -15.19 -24.74
N ASP A 73 38.99 -16.06 -24.90
CA ASP A 73 39.60 -16.77 -23.78
C ASP A 73 40.60 -15.85 -23.05
N PRO A 74 40.35 -15.45 -21.80
CA PRO A 74 41.25 -14.56 -21.06
C PRO A 74 42.45 -15.29 -20.45
N LYS A 75 42.53 -16.62 -20.54
CA LYS A 75 43.50 -17.42 -19.77
C LYS A 75 44.94 -16.98 -19.99
N PHE A 76 45.36 -16.79 -21.25
CA PHE A 76 46.71 -16.32 -21.56
C PHE A 76 47.00 -14.92 -20.99
N PHE A 77 46.01 -14.04 -21.01
CA PHE A 77 46.14 -12.69 -20.43
C PHE A 77 46.28 -12.77 -18.90
N ILE A 78 45.44 -13.57 -18.24
CA ILE A 78 45.50 -13.79 -16.79
C ILE A 78 46.84 -14.41 -16.39
N GLU A 79 47.32 -15.43 -17.11
CA GLU A 79 48.64 -16.05 -16.86
C GLU A 79 49.78 -15.04 -17.02
N THR A 80 49.66 -14.11 -17.98
CA THR A 80 50.64 -13.03 -18.16
C THR A 80 50.63 -12.08 -16.97
N LEU A 81 49.44 -11.68 -16.50
CA LEU A 81 49.29 -10.81 -15.32
C LEU A 81 49.79 -11.47 -14.03
N GLN A 82 49.56 -12.77 -13.86
CA GLN A 82 50.01 -13.52 -12.68
C GLN A 82 51.54 -13.62 -12.56
N ARG A 83 52.26 -13.53 -13.69
CA ARG A 83 53.74 -13.56 -13.73
C ARG A 83 54.36 -12.17 -13.61
N ALA A 84 53.57 -11.11 -13.73
CA ALA A 84 54.06 -9.74 -13.66
C ALA A 84 54.25 -9.32 -12.20
N GLU A 85 55.34 -8.63 -11.91
CA GLU A 85 55.48 -7.91 -10.65
C GLU A 85 54.49 -6.74 -10.63
N GLY A 86 53.60 -6.73 -9.63
CA GLY A 86 52.62 -5.67 -9.44
C GLY A 86 53.23 -4.43 -8.78
N ILE A 87 52.58 -3.29 -8.99
CA ILE A 87 52.88 -2.08 -8.22
C ILE A 87 52.25 -2.25 -6.82
N THR A 88 53.08 -2.25 -5.77
CA THR A 88 52.64 -2.48 -4.38
C THR A 88 51.56 -1.47 -3.92
N PHE A 89 51.68 -0.21 -4.36
CA PHE A 89 50.76 0.88 -4.04
C PHE A 89 50.31 1.58 -5.33
N PRO A 90 49.29 1.05 -6.04
CA PRO A 90 48.84 1.57 -7.34
C PRO A 90 48.36 3.03 -7.29
N GLU A 91 47.75 3.46 -6.19
CA GLU A 91 47.29 4.83 -5.94
C GLU A 91 48.41 5.87 -5.95
N GLU A 92 49.66 5.46 -5.70
CA GLU A 92 50.84 6.31 -5.84
C GLU A 92 51.33 6.43 -7.29
N ALA A 93 50.85 5.58 -8.21
CA ALA A 93 51.19 5.61 -9.62
C ALA A 93 50.06 6.20 -10.49
N PHE A 94 48.82 5.87 -10.14
CA PHE A 94 47.63 6.22 -10.90
C PHE A 94 46.73 7.14 -10.10
N ARG A 95 46.23 8.18 -10.78
CA ARG A 95 45.11 9.00 -10.30
C ARG A 95 43.95 8.79 -11.24
N PHE A 96 42.74 8.72 -10.68
CA PHE A 96 41.54 8.78 -11.48
C PHE A 96 41.54 10.10 -12.25
N SER A 97 41.28 10.02 -13.55
CA SER A 97 41.16 11.18 -14.41
C SER A 97 40.10 10.93 -15.46
N MET A 98 39.26 11.92 -15.68
CA MET A 98 38.19 11.88 -16.65
C MET A 98 38.34 13.08 -17.59
N SER A 99 38.29 12.87 -18.91
CA SER A 99 38.32 13.99 -19.85
C SER A 99 37.03 14.80 -19.75
N PRO A 100 37.02 16.11 -20.11
CA PRO A 100 35.82 16.93 -20.11
C PRO A 100 34.67 16.30 -20.93
N ASP A 101 35.00 15.71 -22.08
CA ASP A 101 34.01 15.01 -22.92
C ASP A 101 33.43 13.78 -22.23
N THR A 102 34.27 12.98 -21.58
CA THR A 102 33.81 11.81 -20.82
C THR A 102 32.93 12.24 -19.65
N GLN A 103 33.31 13.30 -18.94
CA GLN A 103 32.54 13.88 -17.85
C GLN A 103 31.18 14.36 -18.33
N LYS A 104 31.13 15.06 -19.46
CA LYS A 104 29.89 15.50 -20.09
C LYS A 104 28.99 14.32 -20.46
N THR A 105 29.54 13.27 -21.05
CA THR A 105 28.78 12.07 -21.41
C THR A 105 28.22 11.37 -20.18
N ILE A 106 29.01 11.18 -19.14
CA ILE A 106 28.56 10.53 -17.89
C ILE A 106 27.52 11.39 -17.18
N SER A 107 27.69 12.71 -17.16
CA SER A 107 26.71 13.65 -16.60
C SER A 107 25.37 13.57 -17.34
N ASN A 108 25.39 13.55 -18.67
CA ASN A 108 24.19 13.41 -19.48
C ASN A 108 23.47 12.07 -19.22
N GLU A 109 24.21 10.97 -19.07
CA GLU A 109 23.60 9.68 -18.73
C GLU A 109 23.04 9.64 -17.30
N ALA A 110 23.74 10.21 -16.32
CA ALA A 110 23.22 10.33 -14.96
C ALA A 110 21.89 11.11 -14.92
N GLN A 111 21.79 12.20 -15.71
CA GLN A 111 20.54 12.96 -15.87
C GLN A 111 19.43 12.15 -16.54
N ARG A 112 19.75 11.34 -17.55
CA ARG A 112 18.77 10.44 -18.20
C ARG A 112 18.25 9.39 -17.22
N TYR A 113 19.10 8.81 -16.39
CA TYR A 113 18.68 7.89 -15.35
C TYR A 113 17.80 8.59 -14.31
N GLU A 114 18.15 9.80 -13.87
CA GLU A 114 17.31 10.59 -12.97
C GLU A 114 15.90 10.79 -13.54
N MET A 115 15.79 11.21 -14.80
CA MET A 115 14.48 11.39 -15.45
C MET A 115 13.70 10.08 -15.59
N SER A 116 14.38 8.99 -15.88
CA SER A 116 13.76 7.66 -16.01
C SER A 116 13.24 7.17 -14.65
N ILE A 117 14.00 7.36 -13.58
CA ILE A 117 13.59 7.06 -12.20
C ILE A 117 12.36 7.89 -11.83
N ARG A 118 12.40 9.20 -12.07
CA ARG A 118 11.26 10.10 -11.77
C ARG A 118 9.99 9.65 -12.49
N CYS A 119 10.10 9.31 -13.77
CA CYS A 119 8.97 8.82 -14.56
C CYS A 119 8.44 7.50 -14.02
N ALA A 120 9.33 6.52 -13.78
CA ALA A 120 8.96 5.20 -13.25
C ALA A 120 8.29 5.29 -11.87
N ALA A 121 8.81 6.12 -10.97
CA ALA A 121 8.27 6.33 -9.63
C ALA A 121 6.86 6.94 -9.66
N LYS A 122 6.59 7.91 -10.55
CA LYS A 122 5.24 8.48 -10.74
C LYS A 122 4.21 7.42 -11.20
N HIS A 123 4.66 6.45 -12.00
CA HIS A 123 3.82 5.36 -12.48
C HIS A 123 3.87 4.11 -11.58
N LYS A 124 4.49 4.19 -10.39
CA LYS A 124 4.63 3.09 -9.44
C LYS A 124 5.32 1.85 -10.03
N ASN A 125 6.21 2.02 -11.02
CA ASN A 125 7.00 0.94 -11.61
C ASN A 125 8.30 0.74 -10.82
N ILE A 126 8.20 -0.07 -9.76
CA ILE A 126 9.25 -0.25 -8.76
C ILE A 126 10.46 -0.99 -9.31
N ASP A 127 10.25 -1.98 -10.18
CA ASP A 127 11.34 -2.73 -10.80
C ASP A 127 12.21 -1.82 -11.66
N LEU A 128 11.59 -0.91 -12.41
CA LEU A 128 12.32 0.05 -13.24
C LEU A 128 13.03 1.11 -12.40
N VAL A 129 12.42 1.58 -11.29
CA VAL A 129 13.09 2.46 -10.33
C VAL A 129 14.33 1.78 -9.75
N LYS A 130 14.20 0.55 -9.27
CA LYS A 130 15.31 -0.23 -8.72
C LYS A 130 16.43 -0.41 -9.75
N TYR A 131 16.08 -0.83 -10.97
CA TYR A 131 17.04 -1.04 -12.04
C TYR A 131 17.94 0.18 -12.29
N TYR A 132 17.34 1.36 -12.43
CA TYR A 132 18.12 2.58 -12.66
C TYR A 132 18.86 3.06 -11.41
N LEU A 133 18.31 2.86 -10.21
CA LEU A 133 19.02 3.16 -8.96
C LEU A 133 20.25 2.27 -8.77
N ASP A 134 20.17 0.98 -9.11
CA ASP A 134 21.31 0.06 -9.08
C ASP A 134 22.42 0.52 -10.01
N ILE A 135 22.08 0.88 -11.26
CA ILE A 135 23.03 1.41 -12.24
C ILE A 135 23.68 2.69 -11.71
N LEU A 136 22.87 3.62 -11.20
CA LEU A 136 23.37 4.90 -10.72
C LEU A 136 24.24 4.75 -9.46
N LYS A 137 23.92 3.78 -8.59
CA LYS A 137 24.75 3.41 -7.44
C LYS A 137 26.10 2.85 -7.87
N VAL A 138 26.11 1.89 -8.80
CA VAL A 138 27.35 1.34 -9.38
C VAL A 138 28.18 2.45 -10.01
N LEU A 139 27.57 3.34 -10.80
CA LEU A 139 28.27 4.46 -11.43
C LEU A 139 28.85 5.45 -10.40
N LYS A 140 28.09 5.74 -9.35
CA LYS A 140 28.53 6.59 -8.22
C LYS A 140 29.75 5.98 -7.52
N ASP A 141 29.70 4.69 -7.22
CA ASP A 141 30.75 3.98 -6.47
C ASP A 141 32.02 3.81 -7.32
N LEU A 142 31.88 3.63 -8.64
CA LEU A 142 32.99 3.51 -9.59
C LEU A 142 33.68 4.85 -9.86
N THR A 143 32.91 5.92 -10.09
CA THR A 143 33.48 7.22 -10.48
C THR A 143 33.91 8.06 -9.28
N LYS A 144 33.22 7.92 -8.14
CA LYS A 144 33.40 8.76 -6.94
C LYS A 144 33.27 10.27 -7.23
N GLU A 145 32.57 10.62 -8.30
CA GLU A 145 32.36 12.00 -8.74
C GLU A 145 31.15 12.64 -8.05
N GLY A 146 31.29 13.90 -7.64
CA GLY A 146 30.26 14.63 -6.91
C GLY A 146 28.94 14.73 -7.67
N PHE A 147 28.99 15.00 -8.98
CA PHE A 147 27.78 15.17 -9.78
C PHE A 147 26.94 13.88 -9.93
N VAL A 148 27.59 12.70 -9.92
CA VAL A 148 26.88 11.40 -9.96
C VAL A 148 26.26 11.11 -8.60
N LYS A 149 26.99 11.40 -7.52
CA LYS A 149 26.48 11.32 -6.15
C LYS A 149 25.25 12.21 -5.97
N ASP A 150 25.32 13.46 -6.43
CA ASP A 150 24.21 14.40 -6.36
C ASP A 150 22.98 13.91 -7.14
N ALA A 151 23.18 13.35 -8.34
CA ALA A 151 22.08 12.76 -9.12
C ALA A 151 21.43 11.59 -8.38
N TYR A 152 22.24 10.70 -7.80
CA TYR A 152 21.75 9.58 -7.00
C TYR A 152 20.95 10.04 -5.78
N GLU A 153 21.48 10.99 -5.00
CA GLU A 153 20.81 11.50 -3.81
C GLU A 153 19.53 12.28 -4.13
N LYS A 154 19.49 13.04 -5.24
CA LYS A 154 18.27 13.68 -5.75
C LYS A 154 17.19 12.67 -6.09
N CYS A 155 17.56 11.54 -6.69
CA CYS A 155 16.61 10.46 -6.98
C CYS A 155 16.02 9.87 -5.69
N LEU A 156 16.87 9.58 -4.70
CA LEU A 156 16.41 9.04 -3.41
C LEU A 156 15.45 10.01 -2.72
N ARG A 157 15.80 11.30 -2.68
CA ARG A 157 14.94 12.34 -2.10
C ARG A 157 13.59 12.44 -2.79
N PHE A 158 13.60 12.48 -4.13
CA PHE A 158 12.37 12.53 -4.93
C PHE A 158 11.45 11.33 -4.64
N ILE A 159 12.03 10.12 -4.54
CA ILE A 159 11.25 8.91 -4.26
C ILE A 159 10.63 8.99 -2.86
N SER A 160 11.41 9.37 -1.85
CA SER A 160 10.91 9.53 -0.48
C SER A 160 9.81 10.58 -0.40
N GLU A 161 10.02 11.77 -0.95
CA GLU A 161 9.03 12.86 -0.97
C GLU A 161 7.72 12.42 -1.65
N ASN A 162 7.81 11.75 -2.80
CA ASN A 162 6.64 11.28 -3.54
C ASN A 162 5.85 10.19 -2.77
N ILE A 163 6.55 9.34 -2.02
CA ILE A 163 5.92 8.33 -1.15
C ILE A 163 5.27 8.99 0.07
N GLU A 164 5.94 9.95 0.69
CA GLU A 164 5.42 10.71 1.84
C GLU A 164 4.18 11.52 1.46
N GLU A 165 4.20 12.21 0.32
CA GLU A 165 3.05 12.94 -0.22
C GLU A 165 1.87 11.99 -0.46
N SER A 166 2.11 10.87 -1.15
CA SER A 166 1.08 9.84 -1.38
C SER A 166 0.52 9.29 -0.07
N CYS A 167 1.37 9.08 0.93
CA CYS A 167 0.99 8.62 2.26
C CYS A 167 0.09 9.64 2.98
N SER A 168 0.44 10.93 2.94
CA SER A 168 -0.39 12.00 3.52
C SER A 168 -1.77 12.04 2.87
N VAL A 169 -1.82 12.02 1.53
CA VAL A 169 -3.07 12.06 0.78
C VAL A 169 -3.99 10.88 1.15
N VAL A 170 -3.45 9.66 1.21
CA VAL A 170 -4.22 8.46 1.57
C VAL A 170 -4.70 8.52 3.01
N LYS A 171 -3.86 8.96 3.95
CA LYS A 171 -4.24 9.14 5.36
C LYS A 171 -5.34 10.18 5.53
N GLU A 172 -5.23 11.33 4.89
CA GLU A 172 -6.21 12.41 4.97
C GLU A 172 -7.55 12.03 4.34
N LYS A 173 -7.55 11.35 3.19
CA LYS A 173 -8.77 10.81 2.59
C LYS A 173 -9.45 9.81 3.52
N PHE A 174 -8.67 8.88 4.08
CA PHE A 174 -9.18 7.89 5.01
C PHE A 174 -9.77 8.53 6.27
N ALA A 175 -9.05 9.45 6.91
CA ALA A 175 -9.52 10.15 8.11
C ALA A 175 -10.83 10.92 7.84
N ARG A 176 -10.90 11.65 6.72
CA ARG A 176 -12.13 12.35 6.30
C ARG A 176 -13.32 11.40 6.10
N ALA A 177 -13.10 10.29 5.39
CA ALA A 177 -14.14 9.29 5.16
C ALA A 177 -14.58 8.63 6.49
N PHE A 178 -13.63 8.31 7.35
CA PHE A 178 -13.86 7.68 8.64
C PHE A 178 -14.64 8.58 9.62
N GLU A 179 -14.38 9.89 9.60
CA GLU A 179 -15.08 10.85 10.44
C GLU A 179 -16.48 11.22 9.95
N SER A 180 -16.78 10.97 8.67
CA SER A 180 -18.03 11.33 8.00
C SER A 180 -19.28 10.72 8.66
N GLN A 181 -20.45 11.31 8.36
CA GLN A 181 -21.74 10.79 8.81
C GLN A 181 -22.20 9.55 8.04
N ASP A 182 -21.64 9.30 6.86
CA ASP A 182 -21.96 8.11 6.06
C ASP A 182 -21.07 6.91 6.43
N GLY A 183 -19.94 7.16 7.09
CA GLY A 183 -18.94 6.15 7.41
C GLY A 183 -18.02 5.81 6.24
N LEU A 184 -17.22 4.76 6.42
CA LEU A 184 -16.32 4.25 5.39
C LEU A 184 -17.10 3.50 4.32
N ARG A 185 -16.67 3.67 3.06
CA ARG A 185 -17.08 2.85 1.93
C ARG A 185 -16.01 1.80 1.64
N GLU A 186 -16.40 0.72 0.94
CA GLU A 186 -15.44 -0.31 0.52
C GLU A 186 -14.30 0.25 -0.33
N GLY A 187 -14.58 1.29 -1.13
CA GLY A 187 -13.58 2.00 -1.91
C GLY A 187 -12.49 2.63 -1.05
N ASP A 188 -12.85 3.27 0.06
CA ASP A 188 -11.90 3.94 0.96
C ASP A 188 -10.96 2.92 1.61
N VAL A 189 -11.52 1.80 2.07
CA VAL A 189 -10.76 0.70 2.68
C VAL A 189 -9.83 0.04 1.66
N ARG A 190 -10.31 -0.14 0.42
CA ARG A 190 -9.53 -0.72 -0.67
C ARG A 190 -8.38 0.20 -1.09
N GLU A 191 -8.61 1.51 -1.21
CA GLU A 191 -7.57 2.49 -1.53
C GLU A 191 -6.46 2.46 -0.48
N TYR A 192 -6.82 2.47 0.81
CA TYR A 192 -5.86 2.38 1.91
C TYR A 192 -5.07 1.07 1.89
N LYS A 193 -5.76 -0.06 1.68
CA LYS A 193 -5.12 -1.38 1.60
C LYS A 193 -4.16 -1.50 0.42
N THR A 194 -4.57 -1.03 -0.76
CA THR A 194 -3.74 -1.01 -1.98
C THR A 194 -2.47 -0.19 -1.74
N PHE A 195 -2.59 0.94 -1.04
CA PHE A 195 -1.43 1.75 -0.69
C PHE A 195 -0.51 1.05 0.32
N LEU A 196 -1.06 0.38 1.32
CA LEU A 196 -0.28 -0.41 2.28
C LEU A 196 0.49 -1.55 1.59
N GLU A 197 -0.16 -2.28 0.68
CA GLU A 197 0.46 -3.33 -0.14
C GLU A 197 1.57 -2.75 -1.04
N TYR A 198 1.35 -1.57 -1.62
CA TYR A 198 2.38 -0.84 -2.36
C TYR A 198 3.60 -0.51 -1.49
N ILE A 199 3.39 -0.01 -0.27
CA ILE A 199 4.49 0.28 0.67
C ILE A 199 5.24 -1.01 1.06
N GLN A 200 4.55 -2.11 1.28
CA GLN A 200 5.19 -3.42 1.53
C GLN A 200 6.01 -3.88 0.33
N ALA A 201 5.48 -3.71 -0.89
CA ALA A 201 6.15 -4.12 -2.12
C ALA A 201 7.44 -3.35 -2.39
N ILE A 202 7.55 -2.07 -1.98
CA ILE A 202 8.76 -1.25 -2.19
C ILE A 202 9.84 -1.44 -1.14
N GLN A 203 9.51 -1.92 0.07
CA GLN A 203 10.49 -2.04 1.17
C GLN A 203 11.66 -2.96 0.81
N LYS A 204 11.39 -4.11 0.19
CA LYS A 204 12.45 -5.08 -0.16
C LYS A 204 13.29 -4.62 -1.36
N PRO A 205 12.71 -4.21 -2.51
CA PRO A 205 13.47 -3.75 -3.67
C PRO A 205 14.32 -2.50 -3.39
N LEU A 206 13.82 -1.57 -2.58
CA LEU A 206 14.47 -0.28 -2.33
C LEU A 206 15.19 -0.19 -0.98
N GLY A 207 15.12 -1.22 -0.14
CA GLY A 207 15.72 -1.22 1.20
C GLY A 207 17.23 -0.94 1.19
N GLY A 208 17.97 -1.42 0.18
CA GLY A 208 19.40 -1.14 0.00
C GLY A 208 19.74 0.25 -0.55
N HIS A 209 18.71 1.08 -0.79
CA HIS A 209 18.82 2.46 -1.26
C HIS A 209 18.22 3.48 -0.26
N LEU A 210 17.16 3.11 0.47
CA LEU A 210 16.35 3.99 1.32
C LEU A 210 16.32 3.52 2.78
N GLU A 211 17.49 3.35 3.40
CA GLU A 211 17.69 2.69 4.70
C GLU A 211 16.89 3.28 5.88
N SER A 212 16.47 4.55 5.82
CA SER A 212 15.75 5.21 6.93
C SER A 212 14.56 6.10 6.53
N GLY A 213 14.24 6.21 5.24
CA GLY A 213 13.26 7.19 4.73
C GLY A 213 11.89 6.62 4.34
N LEU A 214 11.73 5.29 4.34
CA LEU A 214 10.48 4.68 3.90
C LEU A 214 9.46 4.61 5.05
N VAL A 215 8.26 5.11 4.79
CA VAL A 215 7.09 4.88 5.64
C VAL A 215 6.95 3.38 5.88
N SER A 216 6.85 2.96 7.15
CA SER A 216 6.66 1.55 7.47
C SER A 216 5.18 1.14 7.30
N PRO A 217 4.90 -0.08 6.82
CA PRO A 217 3.54 -0.63 6.81
C PRO A 217 2.91 -0.61 8.21
N THR A 218 3.71 -0.86 9.25
CA THR A 218 3.28 -0.77 10.65
C THR A 218 2.80 0.62 11.01
N ALA A 219 3.43 1.70 10.52
CA ALA A 219 2.98 3.06 10.77
C ALA A 219 1.61 3.37 10.12
N LEU A 220 1.29 2.74 8.99
CA LEU A 220 -0.03 2.85 8.36
C LEU A 220 -1.11 2.12 9.17
N ILE A 221 -0.84 0.90 9.65
CA ILE A 221 -1.76 0.20 10.55
C ILE A 221 -1.94 0.96 11.87
N GLN A 222 -0.85 1.51 12.41
CA GLN A 222 -0.90 2.34 13.61
C GLN A 222 -1.76 3.59 13.41
N ASN A 223 -1.73 4.19 12.22
CA ASN A 223 -2.63 5.31 11.89
C ASN A 223 -4.10 4.91 11.98
N ILE A 224 -4.46 3.71 11.50
CA ILE A 224 -5.84 3.19 11.67
C ILE A 224 -6.17 3.07 13.16
N HIS A 225 -5.29 2.48 13.97
CA HIS A 225 -5.48 2.39 15.41
C HIS A 225 -5.70 3.76 16.08
N THR A 226 -4.90 4.76 15.71
CA THR A 226 -5.04 6.12 16.23
C THR A 226 -6.41 6.71 15.91
N GLU A 227 -6.88 6.59 14.67
CA GLU A 227 -8.20 7.08 14.27
C GLU A 227 -9.34 6.32 14.99
N LEU A 228 -9.21 5.01 15.14
CA LEU A 228 -10.16 4.18 15.89
C LEU A 228 -10.26 4.63 17.36
N GLN A 229 -9.12 4.89 18.01
CA GLN A 229 -9.07 5.35 19.40
C GLN A 229 -9.68 6.74 19.55
N LYS A 230 -9.32 7.69 18.69
CA LYS A 230 -9.89 9.04 18.66
C LYS A 230 -11.41 9.00 18.52
N ARG A 231 -11.94 8.17 17.61
CA ARG A 231 -13.38 8.04 17.42
C ARG A 231 -14.07 7.36 18.60
N ARG A 232 -13.44 6.36 19.23
CA ARG A 232 -13.97 5.69 20.43
C ARG A 232 -14.09 6.65 21.60
N GLN A 233 -13.08 7.49 21.85
CA GLN A 233 -13.14 8.54 22.87
C GLN A 233 -14.33 9.49 22.65
N ASN A 234 -14.55 9.93 21.41
CA ASN A 234 -15.70 10.76 21.04
C ASN A 234 -17.07 10.06 21.18
N LEU A 235 -17.10 8.74 21.36
CA LEU A 235 -18.32 7.94 21.52
C LEU A 235 -18.59 7.54 22.97
N ALA A 236 -17.67 7.80 23.90
CA ALA A 236 -17.80 7.42 25.30
C ALA A 236 -19.07 8.02 25.94
N GLU A 237 -19.38 9.27 25.61
CA GLU A 237 -20.52 10.02 26.17
C GLU A 237 -21.78 9.95 25.30
N LYS A 238 -21.69 9.40 24.09
CA LYS A 238 -22.84 9.34 23.17
C LYS A 238 -23.80 8.21 23.53
N HIS A 239 -25.10 8.43 23.35
CA HIS A 239 -26.10 7.37 23.50
C HIS A 239 -25.82 6.17 22.58
N LEU A 240 -26.01 4.97 23.12
CA LEU A 240 -25.79 3.70 22.41
C LEU A 240 -26.69 3.53 21.18
N SER A 241 -27.87 4.16 21.18
CA SER A 241 -28.79 4.17 20.02
C SER A 241 -28.43 5.19 18.94
N SER A 242 -27.32 5.93 19.08
CA SER A 242 -26.95 6.96 18.11
C SER A 242 -26.43 6.34 16.81
N SER A 243 -26.72 6.99 15.68
CA SER A 243 -26.17 6.60 14.37
C SER A 243 -24.64 6.57 14.38
N SER A 244 -23.99 7.44 15.16
CA SER A 244 -22.53 7.47 15.31
C SER A 244 -21.95 6.15 15.84
N VAL A 245 -22.64 5.48 16.77
CA VAL A 245 -22.20 4.17 17.30
C VAL A 245 -22.36 3.09 16.24
N GLN A 246 -23.50 3.09 15.52
CA GLN A 246 -23.75 2.18 14.42
C GLN A 246 -22.68 2.29 13.32
N ILE A 247 -22.38 3.52 12.89
CA ILE A 247 -21.37 3.81 11.86
C ILE A 247 -19.99 3.35 12.33
N TYR A 248 -19.62 3.64 13.58
CA TYR A 248 -18.32 3.23 14.11
C TYR A 248 -18.14 1.71 14.12
N LEU A 249 -19.13 0.96 14.62
CA LEU A 249 -19.06 -0.50 14.66
C LEU A 249 -19.10 -1.11 13.25
N GLY A 250 -19.88 -0.51 12.34
CA GLY A 250 -19.88 -0.85 10.91
C GLY A 250 -18.50 -0.67 10.28
N ASN A 251 -17.88 0.50 10.46
CA ASN A 251 -16.53 0.80 9.99
C ASN A 251 -15.51 -0.18 10.57
N LEU A 252 -15.54 -0.43 11.88
CA LEU A 252 -14.61 -1.33 12.56
C LEU A 252 -14.74 -2.78 12.04
N ARG A 253 -15.96 -3.23 11.74
CA ARG A 253 -16.19 -4.53 11.10
C ARG A 253 -15.60 -4.58 9.69
N MET A 254 -15.80 -3.54 8.88
CA MET A 254 -15.22 -3.47 7.53
C MET A 254 -13.68 -3.46 7.57
N LEU A 255 -13.11 -2.70 8.49
CA LEU A 255 -11.67 -2.61 8.69
C LEU A 255 -11.09 -3.96 9.15
N LYS A 256 -11.70 -4.61 10.16
CA LYS A 256 -11.32 -5.98 10.59
C LYS A 256 -11.29 -6.97 9.43
N ASN A 257 -12.30 -6.92 8.54
CA ASN A 257 -12.37 -7.85 7.41
C ASN A 257 -11.23 -7.63 6.40
N SER A 258 -10.69 -6.40 6.32
CA SER A 258 -9.62 -6.05 5.40
C SER A 258 -8.22 -6.13 6.01
N PHE A 259 -8.14 -5.92 7.34
CA PHE A 259 -6.95 -5.90 8.19
C PHE A 259 -7.17 -6.81 9.41
N PRO A 260 -6.81 -8.10 9.32
CA PRO A 260 -7.05 -9.09 10.38
C PRO A 260 -6.44 -8.72 11.74
N GLU A 261 -5.38 -7.90 11.75
CA GLU A 261 -4.71 -7.39 12.95
C GLU A 261 -5.65 -6.57 13.85
N LEU A 262 -6.74 -6.04 13.28
CA LEU A 262 -7.75 -5.25 13.99
C LEU A 262 -8.80 -6.11 14.72
N GLU A 263 -8.71 -7.45 14.64
CA GLU A 263 -9.64 -8.37 15.32
C GLU A 263 -9.74 -8.08 16.82
N LEU A 264 -8.59 -7.89 17.48
CA LEU A 264 -8.54 -7.65 18.91
C LEU A 264 -9.20 -6.32 19.28
N GLU A 265 -8.96 -5.27 18.47
CA GLU A 265 -9.58 -3.96 18.69
C GLU A 265 -11.09 -4.01 18.46
N TYR A 266 -11.54 -4.73 17.43
CA TYR A 266 -12.96 -4.99 17.20
C TYR A 266 -13.63 -5.65 18.41
N ARG A 267 -13.02 -6.71 18.96
CA ARG A 267 -13.56 -7.41 20.14
C ARG A 267 -13.58 -6.51 21.38
N LYS A 268 -12.52 -5.74 21.63
CA LYS A 268 -12.46 -4.79 22.74
C LYS A 268 -13.57 -3.76 22.64
N SER A 269 -13.74 -3.12 21.47
CA SER A 269 -14.81 -2.16 21.26
C SER A 269 -16.20 -2.79 21.41
N CYS A 270 -16.41 -4.01 20.90
CA CYS A 270 -17.68 -4.71 21.12
C CYS A 270 -17.95 -4.92 22.62
N LYS A 271 -16.96 -5.39 23.38
CA LYS A 271 -17.09 -5.64 24.81
C LYS A 271 -17.41 -4.36 25.59
N ASP A 272 -16.75 -3.25 25.28
CA ASP A 272 -17.07 -1.94 25.88
C ASP A 272 -18.53 -1.53 25.65
N PHE A 273 -19.05 -1.73 24.44
CA PHE A 273 -20.45 -1.41 24.15
C PHE A 273 -21.41 -2.41 24.78
N GLU A 274 -21.04 -3.68 24.94
CA GLU A 274 -21.79 -4.67 25.74
C GLU A 274 -21.87 -4.22 27.20
N ASP A 275 -20.75 -3.87 27.83
CA ASP A 275 -20.72 -3.46 29.24
C ASP A 275 -21.56 -2.19 29.47
N ARG A 276 -21.51 -1.22 28.56
CA ARG A 276 -22.37 -0.03 28.60
C ARG A 276 -23.84 -0.36 28.42
N PHE A 277 -24.15 -1.35 27.58
CA PHE A 277 -25.53 -1.81 27.38
C PHE A 277 -26.05 -2.51 28.63
N ASP A 278 -25.24 -3.34 29.29
CA ASP A 278 -25.60 -4.01 30.55
C ASP A 278 -25.91 -2.99 31.66
N VAL A 279 -25.09 -1.93 31.79
CA VAL A 279 -25.37 -0.82 32.72
C VAL A 279 -26.71 -0.14 32.40
N LEU A 280 -27.03 0.06 31.12
CA LEU A 280 -28.31 0.63 30.70
C LEU A 280 -29.48 -0.30 31.06
N VAL A 281 -29.33 -1.61 30.89
CA VAL A 281 -30.34 -2.60 31.29
C VAL A 281 -30.57 -2.57 32.80
N GLU A 282 -29.51 -2.59 33.61
CA GLU A 282 -29.62 -2.52 35.07
C GLU A 282 -30.26 -1.21 35.54
N SER A 283 -30.06 -0.10 34.82
CA SER A 283 -30.68 1.19 35.15
C SER A 283 -32.22 1.17 35.07
N ALA A 284 -32.80 0.23 34.31
CA ALA A 284 -34.26 0.06 34.26
C ALA A 284 -34.83 -0.54 35.54
N ARG A 285 -34.01 -1.24 36.34
CA ARG A 285 -34.45 -2.02 37.50
C ARG A 285 -34.99 -1.14 38.63
N GLU A 286 -34.30 -0.03 38.94
CA GLU A 286 -34.69 0.87 40.03
C GLU A 286 -36.08 1.50 39.79
N PRO A 287 -36.39 2.12 38.63
CA PRO A 287 -37.72 2.64 38.35
C PRO A 287 -38.83 1.58 38.37
N ILE A 288 -38.52 0.33 37.95
CA ILE A 288 -39.48 -0.78 38.02
C ILE A 288 -39.81 -1.10 39.49
N LEU A 289 -38.80 -1.23 40.35
CA LEU A 289 -38.99 -1.53 41.77
C LEU A 289 -39.70 -0.40 42.52
N ALA A 290 -39.48 0.85 42.09
CA ALA A 290 -40.12 2.05 42.65
C ALA A 290 -41.53 2.33 42.10
N ASN A 291 -42.06 1.49 41.19
CA ASN A 291 -43.32 1.72 40.47
C ASN A 291 -43.35 3.01 39.62
N GLU A 292 -42.18 3.53 39.22
CA GLU A 292 -42.03 4.69 38.33
C GLU A 292 -42.13 4.26 36.84
N PHE A 293 -43.26 3.67 36.46
CA PHE A 293 -43.40 2.99 35.16
C PHE A 293 -43.20 3.88 33.93
N SER A 294 -43.43 5.21 34.03
CA SER A 294 -43.11 6.13 32.93
C SER A 294 -41.61 6.19 32.65
N ARG A 295 -40.81 6.31 33.71
CA ARG A 295 -39.35 6.36 33.62
C ARG A 295 -38.78 5.01 33.19
N ALA A 296 -39.34 3.91 33.70
CA ALA A 296 -38.99 2.56 33.24
C ALA A 296 -39.26 2.38 31.73
N ALA A 297 -40.42 2.85 31.24
CA ALA A 297 -40.78 2.78 29.83
C ALA A 297 -39.82 3.56 28.92
N GLU A 298 -39.35 4.75 29.36
CA GLU A 298 -38.37 5.54 28.63
C GLU A 298 -37.01 4.82 28.51
N ILE A 299 -36.52 4.24 29.62
CA ILE A 299 -35.26 3.49 29.62
C ILE A 299 -35.37 2.24 28.72
N ILE A 300 -36.46 1.48 28.84
CA ILE A 300 -36.74 0.31 27.99
C ILE A 300 -36.75 0.67 26.51
N LEU A 301 -37.31 1.84 26.15
CA LEU A 301 -37.30 2.32 24.76
C LEU A 301 -35.87 2.61 24.27
N VAL A 302 -35.02 3.19 25.11
CA VAL A 302 -33.59 3.42 24.77
C VAL A 302 -32.89 2.08 24.59
N ILE A 303 -33.07 1.13 25.51
CA ILE A 303 -32.49 -0.21 25.41
C ILE A 303 -32.91 -0.88 24.10
N TYR A 304 -34.19 -0.81 23.72
CA TYR A 304 -34.68 -1.38 22.47
C TYR A 304 -34.02 -0.74 21.23
N LYS A 305 -33.88 0.60 21.22
CA LYS A 305 -33.20 1.28 20.10
C LYS A 305 -31.71 0.94 20.03
N SER A 306 -31.05 0.86 21.19
CA SER A 306 -29.64 0.48 21.28
C SER A 306 -29.41 -0.97 20.87
N SER A 307 -30.32 -1.88 21.22
CA SER A 307 -30.21 -3.30 20.84
C SER A 307 -30.28 -3.47 19.33
N HIS A 308 -31.10 -2.68 18.63
CA HIS A 308 -31.15 -2.70 17.16
C HIS A 308 -29.81 -2.32 16.51
N VAL A 309 -29.16 -1.28 17.03
CA VAL A 309 -27.83 -0.83 16.56
C VAL A 309 -26.76 -1.89 16.83
N LEU A 310 -26.82 -2.54 17.99
CA LEU A 310 -25.78 -3.41 18.50
C LEU A 310 -25.94 -4.89 18.11
N LYS A 311 -27.15 -5.35 17.76
CA LYS A 311 -27.48 -6.76 17.45
C LYS A 311 -26.56 -7.40 16.41
N VAL A 312 -26.12 -6.62 15.42
CA VAL A 312 -25.25 -7.11 14.33
C VAL A 312 -23.82 -7.41 14.83
N HIS A 313 -23.46 -6.86 15.99
CA HIS A 313 -22.11 -6.90 16.53
C HIS A 313 -22.01 -7.75 17.80
N LEU A 314 -23.06 -7.77 18.63
CA LEU A 314 -23.04 -8.37 19.98
C LEU A 314 -23.93 -9.61 20.05
N LYS A 315 -23.35 -10.75 20.42
CA LYS A 315 -24.06 -12.04 20.44
C LYS A 315 -25.00 -12.20 21.65
N GLN A 316 -24.70 -11.51 22.75
CA GLN A 316 -25.45 -11.65 24.00
C GLN A 316 -26.77 -10.85 24.01
N ILE A 317 -26.90 -9.88 23.10
CA ILE A 317 -28.09 -9.03 22.98
C ILE A 317 -29.35 -9.83 22.66
N GLU A 318 -29.25 -10.95 21.95
CA GLU A 318 -30.42 -11.78 21.66
C GLU A 318 -31.06 -12.34 22.93
N LYS A 319 -30.24 -12.73 23.93
CA LYS A 319 -30.72 -13.18 25.23
C LYS A 319 -31.38 -12.02 26.00
N LEU A 320 -30.74 -10.86 26.03
CA LEU A 320 -31.26 -9.68 26.74
C LEU A 320 -32.57 -9.15 26.12
N ILE A 321 -32.71 -9.18 24.78
CA ILE A 321 -33.98 -8.86 24.09
C ILE A 321 -35.09 -9.83 24.53
N SER A 322 -34.78 -11.13 24.64
CA SER A 322 -35.76 -12.12 25.11
C SER A 322 -36.20 -11.88 26.57
N GLU A 323 -35.28 -11.44 27.43
CA GLU A 323 -35.59 -11.08 28.82
C GLU A 323 -36.44 -9.80 28.88
N MET A 324 -36.15 -8.80 28.05
CA MET A 324 -36.98 -7.59 27.93
C MET A 324 -38.39 -7.87 27.43
N ASP A 325 -38.55 -8.73 26.43
CA ASP A 325 -39.88 -9.16 25.95
C ASP A 325 -40.70 -9.82 27.05
N THR A 326 -40.02 -10.41 28.05
CA THR A 326 -40.67 -10.98 29.24
C THR A 326 -41.12 -9.88 30.22
N ILE A 327 -40.27 -8.88 30.48
CA ILE A 327 -40.60 -7.72 31.34
C ILE A 327 -41.75 -6.89 30.75
N ARG A 328 -41.79 -6.76 29.42
CA ARG A 328 -42.84 -6.04 28.68
C ARG A 328 -44.25 -6.61 28.93
N LYS A 329 -44.38 -7.90 29.24
CA LYS A 329 -45.67 -8.56 29.50
C LYS A 329 -46.32 -8.15 30.83
N ILE A 330 -45.68 -7.29 31.61
CA ILE A 330 -46.28 -6.68 32.80
C ILE A 330 -47.34 -5.66 32.34
N PRO A 331 -48.64 -5.81 32.69
CA PRO A 331 -49.74 -5.03 32.13
C PRO A 331 -49.58 -3.51 32.21
N GLU A 332 -49.01 -3.00 33.30
CA GLU A 332 -48.77 -1.56 33.53
C GLU A 332 -47.69 -0.99 32.60
N ILE A 333 -46.68 -1.81 32.28
CA ILE A 333 -45.58 -1.47 31.36
C ILE A 333 -46.05 -1.67 29.92
N GLU A 334 -46.80 -2.75 29.65
CA GLU A 334 -47.42 -3.02 28.36
C GLU A 334 -48.33 -1.86 27.95
N GLY A 335 -49.25 -1.42 28.81
CA GLY A 335 -50.19 -0.35 28.48
C GLY A 335 -49.51 0.96 28.07
N ARG A 336 -48.36 1.30 28.68
CA ARG A 336 -47.61 2.54 28.40
C ARG A 336 -46.62 2.42 27.25
N THR A 337 -46.04 1.23 27.03
CA THR A 337 -45.06 0.99 25.95
C THR A 337 -45.70 0.44 24.68
N SER A 338 -46.98 0.02 24.73
CA SER A 338 -47.72 -0.54 23.59
C SER A 338 -47.78 0.41 22.41
N GLY A 339 -48.10 1.69 22.62
CA GLY A 339 -48.20 2.64 21.52
C GLY A 339 -46.88 2.85 20.77
N ALA A 340 -45.74 2.84 21.46
CA ALA A 340 -44.42 2.96 20.82
C ALA A 340 -43.98 1.66 20.14
N TYR A 341 -44.27 0.52 20.78
CA TYR A 341 -43.97 -0.80 20.24
C TYR A 341 -44.81 -1.13 19.02
N TYR A 342 -46.13 -0.99 19.09
CA TYR A 342 -47.00 -1.25 17.94
C TYR A 342 -46.68 -0.30 16.79
N ARG A 343 -46.33 0.97 17.06
CA ARG A 343 -45.80 1.86 16.00
C ARG A 343 -44.50 1.35 15.40
N THR A 344 -43.60 0.81 16.21
CA THR A 344 -42.32 0.28 15.74
C THR A 344 -42.51 -1.02 14.97
N VAL A 345 -43.37 -1.92 15.43
CA VAL A 345 -43.79 -3.14 14.73
C VAL A 345 -44.48 -2.77 13.42
N GLU A 346 -45.35 -1.76 13.40
CA GLU A 346 -46.04 -1.32 12.18
C GLU A 346 -45.07 -0.65 11.19
N ASN A 347 -44.12 0.15 11.67
CA ASN A 347 -43.06 0.70 10.83
C ASN A 347 -42.22 -0.42 10.22
N VAL A 348 -41.84 -1.42 11.02
CA VAL A 348 -41.09 -2.59 10.55
C VAL A 348 -41.92 -3.42 9.56
N ARG A 349 -43.23 -3.59 9.80
CA ARG A 349 -44.15 -4.22 8.85
C ARG A 349 -44.25 -3.42 7.55
N GLY A 350 -44.31 -2.09 7.62
CA GLY A 350 -44.29 -1.20 6.46
C GLY A 350 -42.99 -1.31 5.67
N TYR A 351 -41.83 -1.36 6.35
CA TYR A 351 -40.54 -1.61 5.71
C TYR A 351 -40.49 -2.99 5.05
N MET A 352 -41.07 -4.03 5.66
CA MET A 352 -41.19 -5.35 5.04
C MET A 352 -42.07 -5.33 3.80
N GLN A 353 -43.23 -4.68 3.84
CA GLN A 353 -44.11 -4.53 2.68
C GLN A 353 -43.42 -3.78 1.55
N GLN A 354 -42.58 -2.79 1.87
CA GLN A 354 -41.77 -2.11 0.87
C GLN A 354 -40.70 -3.02 0.28
N LEU A 355 -39.95 -3.76 1.12
CA LEU A 355 -38.97 -4.75 0.66
C LEU A 355 -39.61 -5.86 -0.20
N GLN A 356 -40.84 -6.27 0.14
CA GLN A 356 -41.64 -7.18 -0.67
C GLN A 356 -41.94 -6.57 -2.03
N LYS A 357 -42.50 -5.35 -2.09
CA LYS A 357 -42.78 -4.65 -3.36
C LYS A 357 -41.54 -4.47 -4.21
N ASP A 358 -40.41 -4.11 -3.60
CA ASP A 358 -39.14 -3.95 -4.29
C ASP A 358 -38.65 -5.30 -4.86
N THR A 359 -38.85 -6.39 -4.12
CA THR A 359 -38.50 -7.75 -4.57
C THR A 359 -39.43 -8.22 -5.70
N GLU A 360 -40.74 -8.04 -5.56
CA GLU A 360 -41.75 -8.33 -6.60
C GLU A 360 -41.47 -7.52 -7.88
N GLN A 361 -41.11 -6.24 -7.76
CA GLN A 361 -40.75 -5.40 -8.91
C GLN A 361 -39.48 -5.93 -9.61
N LEU A 362 -38.46 -6.32 -8.85
CA LEU A 362 -37.25 -6.92 -9.42
C LEU A 362 -37.55 -8.25 -10.12
N LEU A 363 -38.50 -9.04 -9.62
CA LEU A 363 -38.95 -10.28 -10.26
C LEU A 363 -39.70 -9.99 -11.56
N VAL A 364 -40.58 -8.98 -11.59
CA VAL A 364 -41.26 -8.52 -12.82
C VAL A 364 -40.25 -8.00 -13.86
N ASP A 365 -39.22 -7.29 -13.43
CA ASP A 365 -38.16 -6.80 -14.31
C ASP A 365 -37.31 -7.96 -14.89
N ILE A 366 -37.16 -9.05 -14.12
CA ILE A 366 -36.53 -10.30 -14.57
C ILE A 366 -37.39 -10.99 -15.64
N ASP A 367 -38.69 -11.15 -15.38
CA ASP A 367 -39.67 -11.78 -16.29
C ASP A 367 -39.78 -11.02 -17.63
N LYS A 368 -39.81 -9.68 -17.57
CA LYS A 368 -39.90 -8.82 -18.76
C LYS A 368 -38.60 -8.71 -19.58
N LYS A 369 -37.50 -9.35 -19.15
CA LYS A 369 -36.16 -9.27 -19.77
C LYS A 369 -35.70 -7.82 -20.03
N SER A 370 -36.14 -6.86 -19.23
CA SER A 370 -35.83 -5.45 -19.42
C SER A 370 -34.45 -5.11 -18.85
N GLY A 371 -33.40 -5.24 -19.65
CA GLY A 371 -32.05 -4.76 -19.33
C GLY A 371 -31.27 -5.59 -18.30
N SER A 372 -30.11 -5.07 -17.87
CA SER A 372 -29.16 -5.79 -17.01
C SER A 372 -29.75 -6.09 -15.62
N ILE A 373 -30.15 -7.34 -15.40
CA ILE A 373 -30.68 -7.80 -14.12
C ILE A 373 -29.62 -7.63 -13.03
N ASN A 374 -29.95 -6.87 -11.98
CA ASN A 374 -29.06 -6.63 -10.86
C ASN A 374 -29.23 -7.70 -9.77
N TYR A 375 -28.68 -8.89 -10.02
CA TYR A 375 -28.72 -10.03 -9.09
C TYR A 375 -28.12 -9.72 -7.71
N SER A 376 -27.18 -8.77 -7.62
CA SER A 376 -26.60 -8.34 -6.35
C SER A 376 -27.63 -7.61 -5.46
N HIS A 377 -28.54 -6.86 -6.09
CA HIS A 377 -29.62 -6.17 -5.40
C HIS A 377 -30.65 -7.17 -4.89
N LEU A 378 -31.06 -8.14 -5.72
CA LEU A 378 -31.97 -9.21 -5.34
C LEU A 378 -31.42 -10.04 -4.16
N ALA A 379 -30.17 -10.51 -4.25
CA ALA A 379 -29.54 -11.29 -3.17
C ALA A 379 -29.47 -10.52 -1.84
N ARG A 380 -29.25 -9.20 -1.90
CA ARG A 380 -29.22 -8.33 -0.72
C ARG A 380 -30.61 -8.14 -0.13
N SER A 381 -31.64 -7.95 -0.96
CA SER A 381 -33.04 -7.85 -0.52
C SER A 381 -33.53 -9.14 0.12
N LEU A 382 -33.22 -10.30 -0.47
CA LEU A 382 -33.54 -11.61 0.09
C LEU A 382 -32.81 -11.88 1.42
N SER A 383 -31.55 -11.47 1.53
CA SER A 383 -30.80 -11.58 2.80
C SER A 383 -31.40 -10.70 3.90
N ARG A 384 -31.87 -9.49 3.55
CA ARG A 384 -32.55 -8.59 4.49
C ARG A 384 -33.90 -9.16 4.93
N LEU A 385 -34.67 -9.75 4.01
CA LEU A 385 -35.91 -10.47 4.31
C LEU A 385 -35.65 -11.64 5.26
N LYS A 386 -34.66 -12.49 4.97
CA LYS A 386 -34.30 -13.62 5.84
C LYS A 386 -33.94 -13.18 7.26
N ASN A 387 -33.21 -12.07 7.41
CA ASN A 387 -32.86 -11.53 8.73
C ASN A 387 -34.07 -10.95 9.50
N ALA A 388 -35.23 -10.80 8.84
CA ALA A 388 -36.49 -10.35 9.42
C ALA A 388 -37.42 -11.51 9.87
N GLU A 389 -36.97 -12.76 9.81
CA GLU A 389 -37.71 -13.98 10.21
C GLU A 389 -38.32 -13.88 11.62
N TRP A 390 -37.69 -13.13 12.53
CA TRP A 390 -38.17 -12.91 13.89
C TRP A 390 -39.59 -12.30 13.96
N ILE A 391 -40.09 -11.69 12.89
CA ILE A 391 -41.43 -11.09 12.82
C ILE A 391 -42.53 -12.14 12.86
N ASN A 392 -42.25 -13.40 12.51
CA ASN A 392 -43.19 -14.49 12.75
C ASN A 392 -43.51 -14.72 14.23
N ARG A 393 -42.64 -14.26 15.14
CA ARG A 393 -42.94 -14.31 16.58
C ARG A 393 -44.02 -13.30 16.99
N VAL A 394 -44.22 -12.24 16.20
CA VAL A 394 -45.15 -11.13 16.46
C VAL A 394 -46.40 -11.22 15.57
N SER A 395 -46.26 -11.76 14.37
CA SER A 395 -47.34 -11.96 13.39
C SER A 395 -47.16 -13.33 12.71
N PRO A 396 -47.54 -14.42 13.39
CA PRO A 396 -47.32 -15.79 12.91
C PRO A 396 -47.88 -15.99 11.49
N GLY A 397 -47.13 -16.70 10.63
CA GLY A 397 -47.55 -17.00 9.25
C GLY A 397 -47.20 -15.92 8.22
N THR A 398 -46.83 -14.71 8.65
CA THR A 398 -46.61 -13.58 7.72
C THR A 398 -45.31 -13.75 6.92
N PHE A 399 -44.22 -14.14 7.58
CA PHE A 399 -42.94 -14.37 6.91
C PHE A 399 -42.92 -15.68 6.11
N GLU A 400 -43.52 -16.77 6.61
CA GLU A 400 -43.60 -18.02 5.83
C GLU A 400 -44.41 -17.83 4.55
N THR A 401 -45.54 -17.11 4.62
CA THR A 401 -46.37 -16.83 3.43
C THR A 401 -45.61 -16.02 2.40
N LEU A 402 -44.87 -15.00 2.85
CA LEU A 402 -44.06 -14.15 1.98
C LEU A 402 -42.91 -14.91 1.32
N MET A 403 -42.15 -15.68 2.10
CA MET A 403 -41.03 -16.46 1.58
C MET A 403 -41.47 -17.56 0.62
N ARG A 404 -42.59 -18.23 0.91
CA ARG A 404 -43.20 -19.22 0.02
C ARG A 404 -43.55 -18.59 -1.33
N ARG A 405 -44.24 -17.45 -1.32
CA ARG A 405 -44.64 -16.74 -2.55
C ARG A 405 -43.42 -16.32 -3.39
N ILE A 406 -42.40 -15.72 -2.77
CA ILE A 406 -41.16 -15.34 -3.46
C ILE A 406 -40.44 -16.56 -4.04
N THR A 407 -40.46 -17.69 -3.32
CA THR A 407 -39.84 -18.93 -3.78
C THR A 407 -40.59 -19.54 -4.97
N GLU A 408 -41.92 -19.56 -4.93
CA GLU A 408 -42.79 -20.00 -6.02
C GLU A 408 -42.53 -19.14 -7.28
N GLU A 409 -42.54 -17.80 -7.14
CA GLU A 409 -42.27 -16.87 -8.24
C GLU A 409 -40.85 -17.04 -8.82
N LEU A 410 -39.84 -17.32 -8.00
CA LEU A 410 -38.47 -17.58 -8.48
C LEU A 410 -38.33 -18.92 -9.22
N ILE A 411 -39.07 -19.94 -8.80
CA ILE A 411 -39.07 -21.27 -9.45
C ILE A 411 -39.78 -21.19 -10.80
N GLU A 412 -40.91 -20.50 -10.88
CA GLU A 412 -41.66 -20.28 -12.13
C GLU A 412 -40.83 -19.51 -13.17
N ASN A 413 -40.05 -18.53 -12.74
CA ASN A 413 -39.16 -17.75 -13.62
C ASN A 413 -37.87 -18.49 -14.05
N ALA A 414 -37.57 -19.66 -13.47
CA ALA A 414 -36.38 -20.45 -13.77
C ALA A 414 -36.62 -21.59 -14.79
N GLN A 415 -37.89 -21.85 -15.15
CA GLN A 415 -38.32 -22.78 -16.19
C GLN A 415 -38.50 -22.04 -17.52
#